data_AF-A0A5C8IDD3-F1
#
_entry.id   AF-A0A5C8IDD3-F1
#
_cell.length_a   1.000
_cell.length_b   1.000
_cell.length_c   1.000
_cell.angle_alpha   90.00
_cell.angle_beta   90.00
_cell.angle_gamma   90.00
#
_symmetry.space_group_name_H-M   'P 1'
#
loop_
_entity.id
_entity.type
_entity.pdbx_description
1 polymer ?
#
loop_
_entity_poly.entity_id
_entity_poly.type
_entity_poly.pdbx_seq_one_letter_code
_entity_poly.pdbx_strand_id
1 'polypeptide(L)'
;MSAALTLPQSMRAAGKPLVGTTLGVDAPRVRRGDRDNSHVAADASARSIHETKLRVLQIVLQEGPIIGAEINDLYDLRRSRNGWRKIHVDSPRKRAGELAADGLLEIVRDRVNPANHLPEAEYAITDAGRAALGKLS
;
A
#
# COMPACT_ATOMS: atom_id res chain seq x y z
N MET A 1 9.59 67.66 27.11
CA MET A 1 8.31 66.92 27.19
C MET A 1 8.65 65.49 27.55
N SER A 2 8.61 65.16 28.84
CA SER A 2 9.08 63.88 29.39
C SER A 2 7.88 63.10 29.91
N ALA A 3 7.62 61.93 29.34
CA ALA A 3 6.54 61.04 29.75
C ALA A 3 7.04 60.09 30.86
N ALA A 4 6.27 60.04 31.94
CA ALA A 4 6.60 59.36 33.18
C ALA A 4 6.38 57.84 33.13
N LEU A 5 7.34 57.11 33.69
CA LEU A 5 7.19 55.76 34.25
C LEU A 5 6.12 55.75 35.35
N THR A 6 5.19 54.79 35.37
CA THR A 6 4.57 54.25 36.60
C THR A 6 3.85 52.91 36.33
N LEU A 7 4.36 51.84 36.93
CA LEU A 7 3.64 50.67 37.47
C LEU A 7 4.21 50.49 38.91
N PRO A 8 3.52 49.91 39.94
CA PRO A 8 2.62 48.74 39.86
C PRO A 8 1.48 48.62 40.92
N GLN A 9 0.73 47.50 40.81
CA GLN A 9 0.05 46.66 41.83
C GLN A 9 -1.01 47.24 42.80
N SER A 10 -2.25 46.72 42.75
CA SER A 10 -2.67 45.53 43.53
C SER A 10 -4.21 45.37 43.62
N MET A 11 -4.63 44.10 43.50
CA MET A 11 -5.81 43.44 44.09
C MET A 11 -7.21 44.08 44.01
N ARG A 12 -8.11 43.39 43.29
CA ARG A 12 -9.43 43.01 43.85
C ARG A 12 -9.84 41.64 43.32
N ALA A 13 -9.94 40.70 44.26
CA ALA A 13 -10.48 39.36 44.10
C ALA A 13 -12.01 39.41 44.05
N ALA A 14 -12.61 38.58 43.18
CA ALA A 14 -13.95 38.06 43.40
C ALA A 14 -14.18 36.79 42.54
N GLY A 15 -14.36 35.66 43.23
CA GLY A 15 -15.32 34.63 42.81
C GLY A 15 -14.83 33.51 41.90
N LYS A 16 -14.23 32.48 42.48
CA LYS A 16 -14.53 31.10 42.08
C LYS A 16 -15.68 30.61 42.96
N PRO A 17 -16.64 29.87 42.37
CA PRO A 17 -16.91 28.57 42.95
C PRO A 17 -16.62 27.46 41.93
N LEU A 18 -15.90 26.46 42.44
CA LEU A 18 -15.75 25.12 41.90
C LEU A 18 -17.15 24.51 41.71
N VAL A 19 -17.53 24.23 40.46
CA VAL A 19 -18.71 23.42 40.16
C VAL A 19 -18.23 22.10 39.57
N GLY A 20 -18.31 21.06 40.40
CA GLY A 20 -18.78 19.75 39.99
C GLY A 20 -17.95 19.00 38.97
N THR A 21 -16.80 18.47 39.40
CA THR A 21 -16.26 17.24 38.84
C THR A 21 -17.23 16.10 39.14
N THR A 22 -18.17 15.83 38.24
CA THR A 22 -18.75 14.50 38.12
C THR A 22 -17.91 13.72 37.13
N LEU A 23 -17.15 12.77 37.68
CA LEU A 23 -16.56 11.64 36.99
C LEU A 23 -17.64 10.93 36.17
N GLY A 24 -17.76 11.33 34.90
CA GLY A 24 -18.62 10.73 33.90
C GLY A 24 -17.78 10.04 32.86
N VAL A 25 -17.11 8.96 33.29
CA VAL A 25 -16.70 7.81 32.48
C VAL A 25 -15.96 8.15 31.19
N ASP A 26 -14.66 7.89 31.25
CA ASP A 26 -13.81 7.41 30.16
C ASP A 26 -14.61 6.42 29.28
N ALA A 27 -15.35 6.94 28.32
CA ALA A 27 -15.98 6.12 27.32
C ALA A 27 -14.84 5.72 26.41
N PRO A 28 -14.41 4.44 26.36
CA PRO A 28 -13.62 4.01 25.23
C PRO A 28 -14.45 4.41 24.03
N ARG A 29 -13.90 5.23 23.12
CA ARG A 29 -14.41 5.27 21.75
C ARG A 29 -14.21 3.85 21.27
N VAL A 30 -15.21 3.01 21.53
CA VAL A 30 -15.31 1.64 21.11
C VAL A 30 -15.12 1.76 19.61
N ARG A 31 -13.91 1.44 19.14
CA ARG A 31 -13.73 0.91 17.79
C ARG A 31 -14.57 -0.36 17.81
N ARG A 32 -15.86 -0.19 17.57
CA ARG A 32 -16.78 -1.25 17.20
C ARG A 32 -16.29 -1.60 15.81
N GLY A 33 -15.23 -2.40 15.77
CA GLY A 33 -14.75 -3.00 14.55
C GLY A 33 -15.93 -3.78 14.01
N ASP A 34 -16.54 -3.24 12.96
CA ASP A 34 -17.52 -3.97 12.17
C ASP A 34 -16.85 -5.25 11.71
N ARG A 35 -17.22 -6.36 12.35
CA ARG A 35 -16.81 -7.71 11.96
C ARG A 35 -17.22 -7.98 10.51
N ASP A 36 -18.34 -7.41 10.08
CA ASP A 36 -18.90 -7.59 8.74
C ASP A 36 -18.13 -6.80 7.67
N ASN A 37 -17.70 -5.56 7.95
CA ASN A 37 -16.84 -4.79 7.04
C ASN A 37 -15.46 -5.45 6.86
N SER A 38 -14.96 -6.16 7.88
CA SER A 38 -13.64 -6.80 7.85
C SER A 38 -13.59 -7.97 6.87
N HIS A 39 -14.67 -8.76 6.76
CA HIS A 39 -14.77 -9.86 5.79
C HIS A 39 -14.88 -9.35 4.35
N VAL A 40 -15.74 -8.36 4.11
CA VAL A 40 -15.92 -7.76 2.77
C VAL A 40 -14.63 -7.08 2.29
N ALA A 41 -13.92 -6.40 3.19
CA ALA A 41 -12.63 -5.78 2.87
C ALA A 41 -11.53 -6.82 2.58
N ALA A 42 -11.51 -7.94 3.30
CA ALA A 42 -10.58 -9.03 3.05
C ALA A 42 -10.82 -9.67 1.67
N ASP A 43 -12.08 -9.91 1.30
CA ASP A 43 -12.45 -10.47 0.00
C ASP A 43 -12.09 -9.52 -1.16
N ALA A 44 -12.37 -8.22 -1.00
CA ALA A 44 -12.00 -7.21 -2.00
C ALA A 44 -10.48 -7.10 -2.18
N SER A 45 -9.72 -7.23 -1.09
CA SER A 45 -8.25 -7.24 -1.11
C SER A 45 -7.71 -8.49 -1.82
N ALA A 46 -8.26 -9.67 -1.50
CA ALA A 46 -7.87 -10.93 -2.12
C ALA A 46 -8.12 -10.93 -3.64
N ARG A 47 -9.28 -10.44 -4.08
CA ARG A 47 -9.58 -10.28 -5.52
C ARG A 47 -8.59 -9.33 -6.20
N SER A 48 -8.28 -8.21 -5.55
CA SER A 48 -7.31 -7.24 -6.08
C SER A 48 -5.91 -7.82 -6.23
N ILE A 49 -5.47 -8.63 -5.25
CA ILE A 49 -4.18 -9.30 -5.28
C ILE A 49 -4.15 -10.32 -6.41
N HIS A 50 -5.20 -11.14 -6.53
CA HIS A 50 -5.31 -12.13 -7.59
C HIS A 50 -5.28 -11.49 -8.98
N GLU A 51 -6.08 -10.44 -9.19
CA GLU A 51 -6.07 -9.70 -10.46
C GLU A 51 -4.68 -9.14 -10.77
N THR A 52 -4.01 -8.53 -9.79
CA THR A 52 -2.65 -8.00 -9.96
C THR A 52 -1.66 -9.11 -10.36
N LYS A 53 -1.73 -10.26 -9.69
CA LYS A 53 -0.91 -11.43 -10.02
C LYS A 53 -1.12 -11.87 -11.48
N LEU A 54 -2.36 -11.88 -11.96
CA LEU A 54 -2.65 -12.21 -13.36
C LEU A 54 -2.05 -11.20 -14.34
N ARG A 55 -2.13 -9.90 -14.04
CA ARG A 55 -1.51 -8.88 -14.89
C ARG A 55 0.01 -9.00 -14.92
N VAL A 56 0.64 -9.34 -13.80
CA VAL A 56 2.08 -9.60 -13.76
C VAL A 56 2.44 -10.80 -14.64
N LEU A 57 1.70 -11.91 -14.55
CA LEU A 57 1.92 -13.06 -15.45
C LEU A 57 1.76 -12.69 -16.93
N GLN A 58 0.75 -11.87 -17.26
CA GLN A 58 0.54 -11.39 -18.64
C GLN A 58 1.71 -10.53 -19.13
N ILE A 59 2.25 -9.66 -18.29
CA ILE A 59 3.41 -8.83 -18.62
C ILE A 59 4.63 -9.71 -18.90
N VAL A 60 4.97 -10.62 -18.00
CA VAL A 60 6.16 -11.50 -18.15
C VAL A 60 6.01 -12.42 -19.37
N LEU A 61 4.80 -12.92 -19.64
CA LEU A 61 4.54 -13.72 -20.85
C LEU A 61 4.79 -12.96 -22.14
N GLN A 62 4.42 -11.67 -22.19
CA GLN A 62 4.52 -10.83 -23.39
C GLN A 62 5.94 -10.32 -23.63
N GLU A 63 6.66 -9.95 -22.57
CA GLU A 63 8.01 -9.40 -22.71
C GLU A 63 9.12 -10.46 -22.71
N GLY A 64 8.86 -11.63 -22.11
CA GLY A 64 9.91 -12.60 -21.79
C GLY A 64 10.59 -12.29 -20.44
N PRO A 65 11.84 -12.74 -20.24
CA PRO A 65 12.56 -12.56 -18.97
C PRO A 65 12.78 -11.07 -18.62
N ILE A 66 12.24 -10.63 -17.48
CA ILE A 66 12.26 -9.22 -17.05
C ILE A 66 12.47 -9.07 -15.55
N ILE A 67 13.06 -7.95 -15.12
CA ILE A 67 13.29 -7.67 -13.69
C ILE A 67 12.07 -7.02 -13.03
N GLY A 68 11.99 -7.11 -11.70
CA GLY A 68 10.88 -6.57 -10.92
C GLY A 68 10.60 -5.09 -11.15
N ALA A 69 11.62 -4.25 -11.29
CA ALA A 69 11.46 -2.82 -11.58
C ALA A 69 10.75 -2.57 -12.92
N GLU A 70 11.11 -3.31 -13.98
CA GLU A 70 10.45 -3.18 -15.29
C GLU A 70 9.01 -3.66 -15.25
N ILE A 71 8.70 -4.67 -14.42
CA ILE A 71 7.32 -5.11 -14.19
C ILE A 71 6.47 -3.95 -13.63
N ASN A 72 7.03 -3.14 -12.71
CA ASN A 72 6.32 -1.97 -12.18
C ASN A 72 6.04 -0.95 -13.29
N ASP A 73 7.07 -0.61 -14.08
CA ASP A 73 6.97 0.38 -15.14
C ASP A 73 5.97 -0.04 -16.22
N LEU A 74 6.03 -1.30 -16.65
CA LEU A 74 5.12 -1.86 -17.63
C LEU A 74 3.70 -1.97 -17.10
N TYR A 75 3.52 -2.29 -15.82
CA TYR A 75 2.20 -2.27 -15.20
C TYR A 75 1.60 -0.86 -15.25
N ASP A 76 2.35 0.17 -14.83
CA ASP A 76 1.85 1.54 -14.85
C ASP A 76 1.59 2.07 -16.27
N LEU A 77 2.45 1.72 -17.23
CA LEU A 77 2.26 2.07 -18.64
C LEU A 77 0.98 1.45 -19.23
N ARG A 78 0.69 0.20 -18.87
CA ARG A 78 -0.44 -0.57 -19.43
C ARG A 78 -1.74 -0.33 -18.68
N ARG A 79 -1.70 0.06 -17.40
CA ARG A 79 -2.92 0.11 -16.57
C ARG A 79 -3.97 1.07 -17.12
N SER A 80 -3.57 2.24 -17.60
CA SER A 80 -4.51 3.24 -18.12
C SER A 80 -5.15 2.77 -19.43
N ARG A 81 -4.38 2.09 -20.29
CA ARG A 81 -4.82 1.59 -21.60
C ARG A 81 -5.72 0.36 -21.47
N ASN A 82 -5.46 -0.49 -20.48
CA ASN A 82 -6.16 -1.75 -20.30
C ASN A 82 -7.21 -1.72 -19.18
N GLY A 83 -7.44 -0.55 -18.57
CA GLY A 83 -8.39 -0.39 -17.47
C GLY A 83 -7.98 -1.10 -16.17
N TRP A 84 -6.69 -1.40 -15.98
CA TRP A 84 -6.23 -2.08 -14.77
C TRP A 84 -6.23 -1.15 -13.56
N ARG A 85 -6.43 -1.75 -12.40
CA ARG A 85 -6.51 -1.03 -11.13
C ARG A 85 -5.24 -0.24 -10.84
N LYS A 86 -5.41 0.98 -10.30
CA LYS A 86 -4.30 1.71 -9.66
C LYS A 86 -3.90 0.99 -8.37
N ILE A 87 -2.64 0.62 -8.26
CA ILE A 87 -2.06 0.01 -7.06
C ILE A 87 -0.78 0.77 -6.67
N HIS A 88 -0.23 0.47 -5.50
CA HIS A 88 1.04 1.05 -5.07
C HIS A 88 2.18 0.59 -5.99
N VAL A 89 3.14 1.49 -6.26
CA VAL A 89 4.18 1.31 -7.29
C VAL A 89 4.97 0.02 -7.15
N ASP A 90 5.30 -0.39 -5.92
CA ASP A 90 6.05 -1.64 -5.66
C ASP A 90 5.21 -2.92 -5.61
N SER A 91 3.89 -2.80 -5.78
CA SER A 91 2.99 -3.95 -5.67
C SER A 91 3.22 -4.98 -6.79
N PRO A 92 3.35 -4.62 -8.08
CA PRO A 92 3.62 -5.59 -9.15
C PRO A 92 4.90 -6.41 -8.91
N ARG A 93 6.03 -5.74 -8.61
CA ARG A 93 7.30 -6.38 -8.24
C ARG A 93 7.13 -7.38 -7.10
N LYS A 94 6.43 -6.99 -6.03
CA LYS A 94 6.16 -7.90 -4.91
C LYS A 94 5.34 -9.13 -5.36
N ARG A 95 4.35 -8.94 -6.24
CA ARG A 95 3.56 -10.05 -6.77
C ARG A 95 4.37 -10.97 -7.67
N ALA A 96 5.38 -10.48 -8.39
CA ALA A 96 6.31 -11.32 -9.13
C ALA A 96 7.07 -12.28 -8.18
N GLY A 97 7.57 -11.78 -7.05
CA GLY A 97 8.22 -12.63 -6.04
C GLY A 97 7.29 -13.68 -5.43
N GLU A 98 6.02 -13.32 -5.17
CA GLU A 98 5.01 -14.29 -4.71
C GLU A 98 4.69 -15.34 -5.77
N LEU A 99 4.55 -14.94 -7.04
CA LEU A 99 4.32 -15.86 -8.16
C LEU A 99 5.50 -16.81 -8.39
N ALA A 100 6.73 -16.36 -8.13
CA ALA A 100 7.90 -17.22 -8.16
C ALA A 100 7.87 -18.25 -7.03
N ALA A 101 7.49 -17.84 -5.81
CA ALA A 101 7.28 -18.76 -4.69
C ALA A 101 6.14 -19.76 -4.97
N ASP A 102 5.12 -19.35 -5.71
CA ASP A 102 4.00 -20.19 -6.15
C ASP A 102 4.38 -21.11 -7.36
N GLY A 103 5.60 -21.02 -7.90
CA GLY A 103 6.07 -21.80 -9.05
C GLY A 103 5.50 -21.40 -10.41
N LEU A 104 4.82 -20.27 -10.49
CA LEU A 104 4.23 -19.73 -11.72
C LEU A 104 5.21 -18.85 -12.50
N LEU A 105 6.21 -18.30 -11.80
CA LEU A 105 7.40 -17.69 -12.38
C LEU A 105 8.64 -18.43 -11.89
N GLU A 106 9.74 -18.28 -12.59
CA GLU A 106 11.06 -18.74 -12.16
C GLU A 106 12.06 -17.58 -12.17
N ILE A 107 13.02 -17.61 -11.25
CA ILE A 107 14.14 -16.66 -11.24
C ILE A 107 15.25 -17.27 -12.09
N VAL A 108 15.57 -16.65 -13.22
CA VAL A 108 16.54 -17.18 -14.18
C VAL A 108 17.97 -16.77 -13.80
N ARG A 109 18.14 -15.51 -13.38
CA ARG A 109 19.40 -14.92 -12.94
C ARG A 109 19.12 -13.59 -12.25
N ASP A 110 20.16 -13.00 -11.66
CA ASP A 110 20.13 -11.59 -11.28
C ASP A 110 20.59 -10.72 -12.45
N ARG A 111 19.91 -9.59 -12.64
CA ARG A 111 20.29 -8.54 -13.60
C ARG A 111 20.38 -7.21 -12.87
N VAL A 112 21.40 -6.42 -13.21
CA VAL A 112 21.59 -5.10 -12.61
C VAL A 112 20.48 -4.16 -13.05
N ASN A 113 19.78 -3.58 -12.09
CA ASN A 113 18.76 -2.59 -12.34
C ASN A 113 19.42 -1.28 -12.83
N PRO A 114 19.04 -0.74 -14.01
CA PRO A 114 19.69 0.44 -14.59
C PRO A 114 19.47 1.72 -13.79
N ALA A 115 18.44 1.80 -12.95
CA ALA A 115 18.08 3.01 -12.20
C ALA A 115 18.88 3.18 -10.89
N ASN A 116 19.25 2.08 -10.24
CA ASN A 116 19.93 2.11 -8.93
C ASN A 116 21.22 1.28 -8.86
N HIS A 117 21.60 0.62 -9.96
CA HIS A 117 22.79 -0.23 -10.08
C HIS A 117 22.86 -1.40 -9.10
N LEU A 118 21.73 -1.79 -8.50
CA LEU A 118 21.65 -2.95 -7.61
C LEU A 118 21.22 -4.21 -8.39
N PRO A 119 21.70 -5.40 -8.01
CA PRO A 119 21.22 -6.65 -8.59
C PRO A 119 19.75 -6.88 -8.23
N GLU A 120 18.98 -7.35 -9.20
CA GLU A 120 17.58 -7.67 -9.05
C GLU A 120 17.23 -8.95 -9.82
N ALA A 121 16.38 -9.79 -9.22
CA ALA A 121 15.93 -11.03 -9.84
C ALA A 121 15.21 -10.78 -11.17
N GLU A 122 15.64 -11.50 -12.21
CA GLU A 122 15.00 -11.57 -13.52
C GLU A 122 14.06 -12.78 -13.56
N TYR A 123 12.78 -12.51 -13.83
CA TYR A 123 11.71 -13.50 -13.81
C TYR A 123 11.34 -13.95 -15.21
N ALA A 124 11.19 -15.25 -15.42
CA ALA A 124 10.58 -15.84 -16.60
C ALA A 124 9.30 -16.62 -16.24
N ILE A 125 8.40 -16.77 -17.21
CA ILE A 125 7.16 -17.53 -17.00
C ILE A 125 7.40 -19.03 -17.19
N THR A 126 6.93 -19.82 -16.22
CA THR A 126 6.98 -21.29 -16.28
C THR A 126 5.80 -21.84 -17.10
N ASP A 127 5.84 -23.12 -17.44
CA ASP A 127 4.70 -23.77 -18.09
C ASP A 127 3.46 -23.83 -17.19
N ALA A 128 3.66 -23.93 -15.88
CA ALA A 128 2.57 -23.80 -14.90
C ALA A 128 1.97 -22.40 -14.92
N GLY A 129 2.79 -21.35 -15.01
CA GLY A 129 2.35 -19.96 -15.19
C GLY A 129 1.55 -19.75 -16.47
N ARG A 130 2.03 -20.30 -17.60
CA ARG A 130 1.30 -20.28 -18.88
C ARG A 130 -0.06 -20.97 -18.77
N ALA A 131 -0.09 -22.16 -18.17
CA ALA A 131 -1.33 -22.91 -17.98
C ALA A 131 -2.32 -22.19 -17.06
N ALA A 132 -1.83 -21.51 -16.01
CA ALA A 132 -2.67 -20.72 -15.11
C ALA A 132 -3.36 -19.56 -15.83
N LEU A 133 -2.66 -18.86 -16.74
CA LEU A 133 -3.27 -17.80 -17.56
C LEU A 133 -4.36 -18.33 -18.48
N GLY A 134 -4.13 -19.47 -19.14
CA GLY A 134 -5.11 -20.05 -20.08
C GLY A 134 -6.40 -20.57 -19.42
N LYS A 135 -6.40 -20.82 -18.11
CA LYS A 135 -7.60 -21.19 -17.34
C LYS A 135 -8.41 -19.97 -16.88
N LEU A 136 -7.83 -18.77 -16.99
CA LEU A 136 -8.35 -17.52 -16.41
C LEU A 136 -8.67 -16.46 -17.48
N SER A 137 -8.40 -16.74 -18.75
CA SER A 137 -8.79 -15.96 -19.93
C SER A 137 -10.13 -16.43 -20.49
#